data_AF-A0A938MP87-F1
#
_entry.id   AF-A0A938MP87-F1
#
_cell.length_a   1.000
_cell.length_b   1.000
_cell.length_c   1.000
_cell.angle_alpha   90.00
_cell.angle_beta   90.00
_cell.angle_gamma   90.00
#
_symmetry.space_group_name_H-M   'P 1'
#
loop_
_entity.id
_entity.type
_entity.pdbx_description
1 polymer ?
#
loop_
_entity_poly.entity_id
_entity_poly.type
_entity_poly.pdbx_seq_one_letter_code
_entity_poly.pdbx_strand_id
1 'polypeptide(L)'
;AGQHKPIVAVYTSAGGSSAESRGQPFTQSIAYSIDRGRGFTKHAGNPVLGHVLSSNRDPKVIWHEPTGTWVMILYLERPRFAFFGSPDLKTWTQLSELDIPDGHECPDLFELPVDGNAADTRWIVWEAAGRYLIGQFDGKVFTPESELLHTRFGANDYAAQTFSDIPAEDGRRIQIAWMNGGQYPDMPFNQQMTVPRVLTLRTTPDGLRLFTEPVEELKTLRVREHRRADLALNESPVKFAGVSGELFDIEAVLELGGAATVGIDVRGQRIEFAAATSELIALGRKAPLQPEDGRIELRILVDRTSIEVFANGGRVQMASCFLPDDSQRDIALHATGGTAKAVSVAVWELRSIWRAGDLASGGR
;
A
#
# COMPACT_ATOMS: atom_id res chain seq x y z
N ALA A 1 -32.01 1.83 21.27
CA ALA A 1 -31.05 1.13 20.39
C ALA A 1 -31.10 1.82 19.02
N GLY A 2 -29.95 2.11 18.40
CA GLY A 2 -29.91 2.72 17.07
C GLY A 2 -30.44 1.79 15.99
N GLN A 3 -30.90 2.32 14.85
CA GLN A 3 -31.41 1.54 13.72
C GLN A 3 -30.30 0.78 12.95
N HIS A 4 -29.04 0.96 13.33
CA HIS A 4 -27.88 0.41 12.64
C HIS A 4 -26.99 -0.36 13.62
N LYS A 5 -26.35 -1.42 13.12
CA LYS A 5 -25.27 -2.10 13.87
C LYS A 5 -24.18 -1.07 14.20
N PRO A 6 -23.64 -1.05 15.43
CA PRO A 6 -22.62 -0.10 15.80
C PRO A 6 -21.30 -0.39 15.08
N ILE A 7 -20.55 0.66 14.75
CA ILE A 7 -19.15 0.57 14.36
C ILE A 7 -18.33 0.81 15.62
N VAL A 8 -17.34 -0.04 15.90
CA VAL A 8 -16.42 0.13 17.03
C VAL A 8 -15.02 0.38 16.49
N ALA A 9 -14.43 1.50 16.88
CA ALA A 9 -13.03 1.80 16.65
C ALA A 9 -12.23 1.41 17.89
N VAL A 10 -11.19 0.60 17.72
CA VAL A 10 -10.20 0.30 18.75
C VAL A 10 -8.95 1.11 18.43
N TYR A 11 -8.41 1.83 19.42
CA TYR A 11 -7.30 2.76 19.18
C TYR A 11 -6.42 2.90 20.41
N THR A 12 -5.15 3.25 20.19
CA THR A 12 -4.23 3.55 21.27
C THR A 12 -4.49 4.96 21.83
N SER A 13 -4.61 5.06 23.15
CA SER A 13 -4.70 6.31 23.88
C SER A 13 -3.39 6.64 24.57
N ALA A 14 -3.05 7.93 24.54
CA ALA A 14 -1.85 8.50 25.16
C ALA A 14 -0.54 7.90 24.61
N GLY A 15 0.49 7.72 25.46
CA GLY A 15 1.78 7.15 25.05
C GLY A 15 2.97 8.11 25.11
N GLY A 16 2.90 9.22 25.85
CA GLY A 16 4.07 10.07 26.08
C GLY A 16 4.66 10.80 24.87
N SER A 17 4.12 10.61 23.66
CA SER A 17 4.65 11.12 22.39
C SER A 17 4.19 12.53 22.01
N SER A 18 3.25 13.10 22.77
CA SER A 18 2.76 14.48 22.61
C SER A 18 2.88 15.26 23.93
N ALA A 19 2.72 16.58 23.87
CA ALA A 19 2.71 17.40 25.07
C ALA A 19 1.54 17.02 25.99
N GLU A 20 0.40 16.69 25.38
CA GLU A 20 -0.86 16.32 26.01
C GLU A 20 -0.82 14.93 26.66
N SER A 21 0.04 14.04 26.17
CA SER A 21 0.17 12.66 26.66
C SER A 21 1.44 12.42 27.50
N ARG A 22 2.20 13.46 27.85
CA ARG A 22 3.48 13.33 28.56
C ARG A 22 3.32 12.52 29.86
N GLY A 23 4.16 11.50 30.03
CA GLY A 23 4.15 10.62 31.20
C GLY A 23 2.96 9.65 31.29
N GLN A 24 2.05 9.68 30.33
CA GLN A 24 0.92 8.76 30.26
C GLN A 24 1.32 7.51 29.45
N PRO A 25 1.03 6.30 29.96
CA PRO A 25 1.40 5.06 29.28
C PRO A 25 0.55 4.84 28.02
N PHE A 26 1.04 4.00 27.12
CA PHE A 26 0.24 3.53 25.99
C PHE A 26 -0.81 2.52 26.48
N THR A 27 -2.09 2.80 26.19
CA THR A 27 -3.24 1.95 26.57
C THR A 27 -4.21 1.83 25.39
N GLN A 28 -5.05 0.80 25.34
CA GLN A 28 -6.01 0.62 24.24
C GLN A 28 -7.42 0.97 24.71
N SER A 29 -8.10 1.77 23.90
CA SER A 29 -9.43 2.31 24.16
C SER A 29 -10.36 1.99 23.00
N ILE A 30 -11.66 2.08 23.25
CA ILE A 30 -12.68 1.97 22.20
C ILE A 30 -13.55 3.21 22.12
N ALA A 31 -14.02 3.50 20.92
CA ALA A 31 -15.11 4.43 20.66
C ALA A 31 -16.12 3.75 19.75
N TYR A 32 -17.38 4.14 19.83
CA TYR A 32 -18.43 3.56 19.01
C TYR A 32 -19.24 4.61 18.27
N SER A 33 -19.70 4.26 17.08
CA SER A 33 -20.62 5.05 16.26
C SER A 33 -21.92 4.27 16.07
N ILE A 34 -23.04 4.98 16.14
CA ILE A 34 -24.38 4.47 15.83
C ILE A 34 -25.03 5.20 14.64
N ASP A 35 -24.25 6.03 13.94
CA ASP A 35 -24.68 6.93 12.87
C ASP A 35 -23.88 6.71 11.56
N ARG A 36 -23.45 5.46 11.36
CA ARG A 36 -22.65 5.00 10.21
C ARG A 36 -21.29 5.70 10.11
N GLY A 37 -20.61 5.86 11.25
CA GLY A 37 -19.25 6.37 11.33
C GLY A 37 -19.13 7.89 11.26
N ARG A 38 -20.22 8.65 11.35
CA ARG A 38 -20.18 10.12 11.28
C ARG A 38 -19.76 10.75 12.61
N GLY A 39 -20.19 10.16 13.73
CA GLY A 39 -19.85 10.58 15.07
C GLY A 39 -19.44 9.37 15.93
N PHE A 40 -18.41 9.57 16.75
CA PHE A 40 -17.90 8.55 17.65
C PHE A 40 -18.02 9.00 19.11
N THR A 41 -18.56 8.13 19.95
CA THR A 41 -18.60 8.31 21.41
C THR A 41 -17.52 7.44 22.04
N LYS A 42 -16.58 8.05 22.76
CA LYS A 42 -15.57 7.30 23.55
C LYS A 42 -16.28 6.50 24.63
N HIS A 43 -15.87 5.24 24.81
CA HIS A 43 -16.45 4.41 25.85
C HIS A 43 -16.05 4.91 27.24
N ALA A 44 -17.04 4.98 28.15
CA ALA A 44 -16.82 5.51 29.50
C ALA A 44 -15.86 4.65 30.35
N GLY A 45 -15.78 3.35 30.08
CA GLY A 45 -14.87 2.43 30.76
C GLY A 45 -13.47 2.34 30.16
N ASN A 46 -13.08 3.28 29.29
CA ASN A 46 -11.72 3.29 28.73
C ASN A 46 -10.65 3.54 29.82
N PRO A 47 -9.43 2.96 29.66
CA PRO A 47 -9.03 2.04 28.60
C PRO A 47 -9.59 0.62 28.80
N VAL A 48 -9.85 -0.09 27.69
CA VAL A 48 -10.29 -1.50 27.70
C VAL A 48 -9.14 -2.51 27.77
N LEU A 49 -7.93 -2.08 27.43
CA LEU A 49 -6.70 -2.80 27.71
C LEU A 49 -5.68 -1.81 28.29
N GLY A 50 -5.19 -2.10 29.49
CA GLY A 50 -4.17 -1.30 30.16
C GLY A 50 -2.82 -1.34 29.46
N HIS A 51 -1.82 -0.75 30.10
CA HIS A 51 -0.43 -0.85 29.63
C HIS A 51 0.05 -2.29 29.77
N VAL A 52 0.63 -2.83 28.70
CA VAL A 52 1.18 -4.19 28.66
C VAL A 52 2.70 -4.11 28.78
N LEU A 53 3.34 -3.41 27.84
CA LEU A 53 4.79 -3.31 27.76
C LEU A 53 5.19 -2.11 26.88
N SER A 54 6.24 -1.39 27.30
CA SER A 54 6.98 -0.41 26.48
C SER A 54 6.08 0.60 25.76
N SER A 55 5.90 0.49 24.45
CA SER A 55 5.15 1.44 23.63
C SER A 55 3.93 0.80 22.95
N ASN A 56 3.31 -0.16 23.65
CA ASN A 56 2.27 -1.02 23.08
C ASN A 56 1.15 -0.25 22.34
N ARG A 57 1.01 -0.43 21.03
CA ARG A 57 0.09 0.40 20.23
C ARG A 57 -0.36 -0.28 18.95
N ASP A 58 -1.24 0.43 18.27
CA ASP A 58 -1.78 0.14 16.95
C ASP A 58 -2.58 -1.17 16.92
N PRO A 59 -3.72 -1.22 17.65
CA PRO A 59 -4.54 -2.41 17.73
C PRO A 59 -5.23 -2.68 16.39
N LYS A 60 -4.83 -3.74 15.69
CA LYS A 60 -5.64 -4.30 14.60
C LYS A 60 -6.58 -5.34 15.17
N VAL A 61 -7.88 -5.11 15.03
CA VAL A 61 -8.92 -6.02 15.51
C VAL A 61 -9.70 -6.62 14.35
N ILE A 62 -9.92 -7.93 14.42
CA ILE A 62 -10.75 -8.70 13.49
C ILE A 62 -11.73 -9.59 14.26
N TRP A 63 -12.84 -9.94 13.61
CA TRP A 63 -13.66 -11.06 14.06
C TRP A 63 -13.12 -12.35 13.45
N HIS A 64 -12.77 -13.32 14.28
CA HIS A 64 -12.31 -14.63 13.82
C HIS A 64 -13.49 -15.62 13.82
N GLU A 65 -14.15 -15.76 12.67
CA GLU A 65 -15.36 -16.57 12.51
C GLU A 65 -15.21 -18.01 13.04
N PRO A 66 -14.11 -18.76 12.76
CA PRO A 66 -13.99 -20.16 13.21
C PRO A 66 -14.03 -20.33 14.74
N THR A 67 -13.59 -19.33 15.50
CA THR A 67 -13.60 -19.37 16.98
C THR A 67 -14.68 -18.49 17.60
N GLY A 68 -15.44 -17.74 16.78
CA GLY A 68 -16.46 -16.81 17.25
C GLY A 68 -15.93 -15.81 18.28
N THR A 69 -14.72 -15.28 18.06
CA THR A 69 -14.02 -14.41 19.03
C THR A 69 -13.40 -13.21 18.32
N TRP A 70 -13.40 -12.05 18.96
CA TRP A 70 -12.61 -10.91 18.50
C TRP A 70 -11.14 -11.14 18.80
N VAL A 71 -10.30 -11.00 17.78
CA VAL A 71 -8.84 -11.11 17.90
C VAL A 71 -8.23 -9.75 17.65
N MET A 72 -7.26 -9.37 18.47
CA MET A 72 -6.43 -8.19 18.29
C MET A 72 -4.96 -8.60 18.16
N ILE A 73 -4.27 -8.13 17.13
CA ILE A 73 -2.81 -8.09 17.11
C ILE A 73 -2.35 -6.69 17.52
N LEU A 74 -1.36 -6.62 18.42
CA LEU A 74 -0.84 -5.38 18.99
C LEU A 74 0.68 -5.38 18.95
N TYR A 75 1.29 -4.28 18.51
CA TYR A 75 2.73 -4.07 18.67
C TYR A 75 3.05 -3.83 20.14
N LEU A 76 4.10 -4.43 20.69
CA LEU A 76 4.54 -4.21 22.08
C LEU A 76 5.83 -3.37 22.12
N GLU A 77 6.88 -3.92 21.53
CA GLU A 77 8.18 -3.30 21.31
C GLU A 77 8.90 -4.09 20.23
N ARG A 78 10.00 -3.60 19.66
CA ARG A 78 10.72 -4.35 18.64
C ARG A 78 11.43 -5.57 19.26
N PRO A 79 11.29 -6.80 18.73
CA PRO A 79 10.49 -7.24 17.56
C PRO A 79 9.12 -7.86 17.89
N ARG A 80 8.63 -7.70 19.13
CA ARG A 80 7.52 -8.41 19.74
C ARG A 80 6.15 -7.80 19.45
N PHE A 81 5.23 -8.67 19.06
CA PHE A 81 3.80 -8.43 18.94
C PHE A 81 3.06 -9.45 19.80
N ALA A 82 1.81 -9.13 20.17
CA ALA A 82 0.96 -10.07 20.89
C ALA A 82 -0.44 -10.12 20.31
N PHE A 83 -1.01 -11.33 20.33
CA PHE A 83 -2.41 -11.58 20.04
C PHE A 83 -3.22 -11.56 21.33
N PHE A 84 -4.39 -10.94 21.29
CA PHE A 84 -5.36 -10.91 22.37
C PHE A 84 -6.73 -11.36 21.87
N GLY A 85 -7.46 -12.08 22.70
CA GLY A 85 -8.83 -12.52 22.43
C GLY A 85 -9.83 -11.77 23.30
N SER A 86 -11.01 -11.48 22.75
CA SER A 86 -12.11 -10.85 23.47
C SER A 86 -13.48 -11.37 23.03
N PRO A 87 -14.39 -11.66 23.98
CA PRO A 87 -15.77 -11.98 23.64
C PRO A 87 -16.61 -10.73 23.32
N ASP A 88 -16.18 -9.53 23.72
CA ASP A 88 -17.04 -8.34 23.77
C ASP A 88 -16.36 -7.01 23.41
N LEU A 89 -15.11 -7.04 22.91
CA LEU A 89 -14.22 -5.92 22.62
C LEU A 89 -13.77 -5.09 23.84
N LYS A 90 -14.20 -5.46 25.05
CA LYS A 90 -13.93 -4.72 26.29
C LYS A 90 -13.02 -5.48 27.22
N THR A 91 -13.17 -6.80 27.28
CA THR A 91 -12.35 -7.68 28.12
C THR A 91 -11.39 -8.43 27.22
N TRP A 92 -10.09 -8.15 27.37
CA TRP A 92 -9.04 -8.75 26.55
C TRP A 92 -8.18 -9.71 27.36
N THR A 93 -7.83 -10.85 26.77
CA THR A 93 -6.88 -11.82 27.34
C THR A 93 -5.78 -12.08 26.33
N GLN A 94 -4.51 -11.97 26.75
CA GLN A 94 -3.38 -12.29 25.89
C GLN A 94 -3.40 -13.79 25.53
N LEU A 95 -3.24 -14.10 24.25
CA LEU A 95 -3.32 -15.46 23.70
C LEU A 95 -1.93 -16.02 23.40
N SER A 96 -1.14 -15.29 22.61
CA SER A 96 0.22 -15.66 22.24
C SER A 96 1.04 -14.41 21.88
N GLU A 97 2.35 -14.61 21.69
CA GLU A 97 3.26 -13.60 21.14
C GLU A 97 3.75 -14.05 19.76
N LEU A 98 4.19 -13.08 18.96
CA LEU A 98 4.82 -13.28 17.66
C LEU A 98 5.98 -12.29 17.52
N ASP A 99 7.16 -12.80 17.22
CA ASP A 99 8.30 -11.97 16.87
C ASP A 99 8.33 -11.76 15.35
N ILE A 100 8.38 -10.50 14.93
CA ILE A 100 8.64 -10.11 13.54
C ILE A 100 10.00 -9.41 13.55
N PRO A 101 11.09 -10.11 13.18
CA PRO A 101 12.42 -9.51 13.09
C PRO A 101 12.38 -8.21 12.27
N ASP A 102 13.01 -7.15 12.77
CA ASP A 102 12.92 -5.80 12.16
C ASP A 102 11.50 -5.23 11.94
N GLY A 103 10.46 -5.91 12.41
CA GLY A 103 9.08 -5.44 12.43
C GLY A 103 8.88 -4.31 13.43
N HIS A 104 7.98 -3.39 13.09
CA HIS A 104 7.65 -2.24 13.94
C HIS A 104 6.14 -2.13 14.14
N GLU A 105 5.63 -0.93 14.34
CA GLU A 105 4.26 -0.59 14.65
C GLU A 105 3.26 -0.92 13.49
N CYS A 106 2.00 -0.51 13.66
CA CYS A 106 0.89 -0.72 12.72
C CYS A 106 0.78 -2.15 12.15
N PRO A 107 0.56 -3.17 13.01
CA PRO A 107 0.30 -4.50 12.52
C PRO A 107 -1.02 -4.55 11.73
N ASP A 108 -1.08 -5.44 10.75
CA ASP A 108 -2.33 -5.88 10.12
C ASP A 108 -2.42 -7.41 10.14
N LEU A 109 -3.65 -7.93 10.14
CA LEU A 109 -3.96 -9.35 10.14
C LEU A 109 -5.15 -9.59 9.22
N PHE A 110 -4.96 -10.39 8.18
CA PHE A 110 -6.01 -10.72 7.24
C PHE A 110 -5.74 -12.05 6.54
N GLU A 111 -6.78 -12.64 5.97
CA GLU A 111 -6.70 -13.88 5.19
C GLU A 111 -6.84 -13.58 3.70
N LEU A 112 -6.11 -14.33 2.86
CA LEU A 112 -6.17 -14.28 1.40
C LEU A 112 -6.23 -15.69 0.79
N PRO A 113 -7.03 -15.89 -0.28
CA PRO A 113 -6.99 -17.11 -1.07
C PRO A 113 -5.72 -17.17 -1.92
N VAL A 114 -5.09 -18.34 -1.99
CA VAL A 114 -3.94 -18.62 -2.86
C VAL A 114 -4.45 -18.77 -4.29
N ASP A 115 -3.93 -17.96 -5.22
CA ASP A 115 -4.31 -17.97 -6.63
C ASP A 115 -5.84 -17.84 -6.86
N GLY A 116 -6.53 -17.16 -5.93
CA GLY A 116 -7.99 -17.00 -5.98
C GLY A 116 -8.80 -18.24 -5.56
N ASN A 117 -8.14 -19.32 -5.12
CA ASN A 117 -8.82 -20.51 -4.61
C ASN A 117 -9.32 -20.31 -3.17
N ALA A 118 -10.62 -20.10 -3.00
CA ALA A 118 -11.23 -19.91 -1.67
C ALA A 118 -11.12 -21.14 -0.74
N ALA A 119 -10.79 -22.33 -1.26
CA ALA A 119 -10.56 -23.53 -0.45
C ALA A 119 -9.11 -23.65 0.06
N ASP A 120 -8.20 -22.78 -0.41
CA ASP A 120 -6.79 -22.77 -0.01
C ASP A 120 -6.39 -21.34 0.35
N THR A 121 -6.40 -21.03 1.64
CA THR A 121 -6.17 -19.69 2.17
C THR A 121 -4.94 -19.63 3.06
N ARG A 122 -4.34 -18.45 3.17
CA ARG A 122 -3.29 -18.16 4.16
C ARG A 122 -3.61 -16.89 4.91
N TRP A 123 -3.22 -16.90 6.18
CA TRP A 123 -3.18 -15.70 7.00
C TRP A 123 -1.90 -14.91 6.73
N ILE A 124 -2.05 -13.60 6.68
CA ILE A 124 -0.98 -12.64 6.51
C ILE A 124 -0.89 -11.80 7.77
N VAL A 125 0.29 -11.77 8.39
CA VAL A 125 0.65 -10.75 9.38
C VAL A 125 1.54 -9.73 8.68
N TRP A 126 1.18 -8.46 8.78
CA TRP A 126 1.85 -7.35 8.13
C TRP A 126 2.32 -6.34 9.18
N GLU A 127 3.38 -5.57 8.91
CA GLU A 127 3.82 -4.45 9.75
C GLU A 127 4.01 -3.17 8.93
N ALA A 128 4.03 -2.00 9.61
CA ALA A 128 3.99 -0.67 9.02
C ALA A 128 4.86 -0.45 7.77
N ALA A 129 6.07 -1.00 7.71
CA ALA A 129 6.99 -0.78 6.60
C ALA A 129 6.77 -1.71 5.39
N GLY A 130 5.72 -2.53 5.38
CA GLY A 130 5.43 -3.42 4.27
C GLY A 130 6.20 -4.74 4.30
N ARG A 131 6.70 -5.13 5.48
CA ARG A 131 7.14 -6.50 5.73
C ARG A 131 5.95 -7.36 6.17
N TYR A 132 5.99 -8.64 5.83
CA TYR A 132 4.89 -9.55 6.11
C TYR A 132 5.36 -11.00 6.25
N LEU A 133 4.56 -11.77 6.98
CA LEU A 133 4.67 -13.22 7.11
C LEU A 133 3.41 -13.85 6.52
N ILE A 134 3.58 -14.97 5.84
CA ILE A 134 2.50 -15.84 5.38
C ILE A 134 2.45 -17.04 6.32
N GLY A 135 1.25 -17.47 6.72
CA GLY A 135 1.12 -18.63 7.60
C GLY A 135 -0.31 -19.05 7.88
N GLN A 136 -0.46 -19.81 8.97
CA GLN A 136 -1.75 -20.25 9.51
C GLN A 136 -2.06 -19.51 10.80
N PHE A 137 -3.34 -19.27 11.07
CA PHE A 137 -3.80 -18.71 12.34
C PHE A 137 -4.98 -19.52 12.85
N ASP A 138 -4.87 -20.05 14.06
CA ASP A 138 -5.91 -20.89 14.68
C ASP A 138 -6.89 -20.09 15.56
N GLY A 139 -6.81 -18.76 15.52
CA GLY A 139 -7.54 -17.85 16.41
C GLY A 139 -6.77 -17.49 17.69
N LYS A 140 -5.61 -18.10 17.95
CA LYS A 140 -4.75 -17.84 19.11
C LYS A 140 -3.28 -17.66 18.75
N VAL A 141 -2.73 -18.57 17.95
CA VAL A 141 -1.32 -18.64 17.57
C VAL A 141 -1.20 -18.48 16.06
N PHE A 142 -0.33 -17.57 15.62
CA PHE A 142 0.09 -17.49 14.22
C PHE A 142 1.32 -18.37 14.01
N THR A 143 1.23 -19.32 13.08
CA THR A 143 2.33 -20.22 12.69
C THR A 143 2.85 -19.80 11.32
N PRO A 144 4.03 -19.14 11.24
CA PRO A 144 4.61 -18.74 9.96
C PRO A 144 4.98 -19.94 9.08
N GLU A 145 4.67 -19.84 7.80
CA GLU A 145 5.04 -20.76 6.72
C GLU A 145 6.04 -20.13 5.74
N SER A 146 6.36 -18.84 5.91
CA SER A 146 7.36 -18.12 5.13
C SER A 146 8.45 -17.52 6.02
N GLU A 147 9.59 -17.20 5.40
CA GLU A 147 10.49 -16.18 5.93
C GLU A 147 9.82 -14.79 5.95
N LEU A 148 10.50 -13.81 6.52
CA LEU A 148 10.02 -12.42 6.50
C LEU A 148 10.15 -11.85 5.08
N LEU A 149 9.02 -11.58 4.46
CA LEU A 149 8.92 -11.04 3.11
C LEU A 149 8.72 -9.52 3.15
N HIS A 150 8.91 -8.85 2.02
CA HIS A 150 8.73 -7.40 1.90
C HIS A 150 8.12 -7.00 0.56
N THR A 151 7.32 -5.93 0.57
CA THR A 151 6.68 -5.36 -0.63
C THR A 151 7.08 -3.92 -0.92
N ARG A 152 7.59 -3.18 0.07
CA ARG A 152 7.95 -1.77 -0.08
C ARG A 152 9.32 -1.60 -0.74
N PHE A 153 9.34 -1.28 -2.03
CA PHE A 153 10.59 -0.89 -2.68
C PHE A 153 10.71 0.62 -2.91
N GLY A 154 9.59 1.35 -2.84
CA GLY A 154 9.53 2.81 -2.91
C GLY A 154 9.99 3.52 -1.64
N ALA A 155 10.12 4.84 -1.72
CA ALA A 155 10.57 5.66 -0.60
C ALA A 155 9.45 5.95 0.41
N ASN A 156 8.18 5.95 0.01
CA ASN A 156 7.05 6.45 0.80
C ASN A 156 5.86 5.47 0.77
N ASP A 157 5.82 4.54 1.73
CA ASP A 157 4.74 3.54 1.89
C ASP A 157 4.75 2.98 3.31
N TYR A 158 4.11 3.68 4.25
CA TYR A 158 4.18 3.36 5.67
C TYR A 158 2.78 3.26 6.29
N ALA A 159 2.69 2.54 7.42
CA ALA A 159 1.46 2.37 8.19
C ALA A 159 0.28 1.89 7.31
N ALA A 160 0.58 0.99 6.36
CA ALA A 160 -0.41 0.49 5.43
C ALA A 160 -1.45 -0.40 6.15
N GLN A 161 -2.73 -0.10 5.96
CA GLN A 161 -3.81 -0.88 6.55
C GLN A 161 -4.79 -1.35 5.47
N THR A 162 -5.32 -2.55 5.66
CA THR A 162 -6.41 -3.07 4.85
C THR A 162 -7.77 -2.70 5.42
N PHE A 163 -8.74 -2.48 4.54
CA PHE A 163 -10.12 -2.23 4.92
C PHE A 163 -10.77 -3.50 5.50
N SER A 164 -11.46 -3.36 6.63
CA SER A 164 -12.34 -4.39 7.19
C SER A 164 -13.75 -4.28 6.58
N ASP A 165 -14.54 -5.35 6.69
CA ASP A 165 -15.96 -5.39 6.30
C ASP A 165 -16.24 -5.00 4.85
N ILE A 166 -15.32 -5.34 3.92
CA ILE A 166 -15.60 -5.30 2.49
C ILE A 166 -16.78 -6.25 2.20
N PRO A 167 -17.81 -5.81 1.44
CA PRO A 167 -18.95 -6.65 1.10
C PRO A 167 -18.52 -7.96 0.42
N ALA A 168 -19.22 -9.06 0.71
CA ALA A 168 -18.86 -10.37 0.20
C ALA A 168 -18.92 -10.45 -1.34
N GLU A 169 -19.80 -9.64 -1.96
CA GLU A 169 -19.91 -9.50 -3.42
C GLU A 169 -18.72 -8.81 -4.07
N ASP A 170 -17.96 -8.01 -3.31
CA ASP A 170 -16.71 -7.40 -3.77
C ASP A 170 -15.54 -8.35 -3.46
N GLY A 171 -15.41 -8.77 -2.21
CA GLY A 171 -14.45 -9.79 -1.77
C GLY A 171 -12.98 -9.37 -1.86
N ARG A 172 -12.64 -8.19 -2.40
CA ARG A 172 -11.24 -7.74 -2.53
C ARG A 172 -10.64 -7.39 -1.17
N ARG A 173 -9.35 -7.65 -1.00
CA ARG A 173 -8.54 -7.10 0.09
C ARG A 173 -7.92 -5.79 -0.36
N ILE A 174 -8.56 -4.67 -0.01
CA ILE A 174 -8.09 -3.34 -0.39
C ILE A 174 -7.19 -2.78 0.72
N GLN A 175 -6.04 -2.22 0.35
CA GLN A 175 -5.07 -1.59 1.22
C GLN A 175 -4.82 -0.14 0.80
N ILE A 176 -4.49 0.73 1.74
CA ILE A 176 -3.98 2.09 1.50
C ILE A 176 -2.82 2.36 2.46
N ALA A 177 -1.83 3.14 2.02
CA ALA A 177 -0.65 3.44 2.82
C ALA A 177 -0.39 4.95 2.91
N TRP A 178 0.23 5.38 4.00
CA TRP A 178 0.71 6.74 4.17
C TRP A 178 2.03 6.94 3.42
N MET A 179 2.05 7.91 2.49
CA MET A 179 3.28 8.30 1.80
C MET A 179 4.11 9.25 2.69
N ASN A 180 4.63 8.69 3.78
CA ASN A 180 5.29 9.44 4.84
C ASN A 180 6.59 10.11 4.38
N GLY A 181 6.76 11.39 4.71
CA GLY A 181 7.98 12.14 4.39
C GLY A 181 7.93 12.91 3.07
N GLY A 182 6.75 13.00 2.43
CA GLY A 182 6.52 13.96 1.35
C GLY A 182 6.73 15.40 1.83
N GLN A 183 7.22 16.26 0.94
CA GLN A 183 7.42 17.68 1.18
C GLN A 183 6.52 18.47 0.24
N TYR A 184 5.75 19.42 0.77
CA TYR A 184 4.80 20.24 0.02
C TYR A 184 4.95 21.70 0.45
N PRO A 185 5.99 22.41 -0.03
CA PRO A 185 6.22 23.80 0.31
C PRO A 185 4.98 24.66 0.02
N ASP A 186 4.69 25.60 0.93
CA ASP A 186 3.59 26.58 0.81
C ASP A 186 2.17 25.99 0.74
N MET A 187 1.99 24.69 1.00
CA MET A 187 0.68 24.05 1.04
C MET A 187 0.09 24.03 2.47
N PRO A 188 -1.25 24.15 2.62
CA PRO A 188 -1.93 24.07 3.93
C PRO A 188 -2.03 22.63 4.48
N PHE A 189 -1.43 21.67 3.79
CA PHE A 189 -1.30 20.27 4.20
C PHE A 189 0.15 19.82 4.01
N ASN A 190 0.54 18.72 4.65
CA ASN A 190 1.94 18.30 4.65
C ASN A 190 2.19 16.83 4.27
N GLN A 191 1.16 16.02 3.95
CA GLN A 191 1.29 14.59 3.63
C GLN A 191 0.16 14.11 2.72
N GLN A 192 0.32 12.93 2.10
CA GLN A 192 -0.71 12.26 1.28
C GLN A 192 -0.74 10.75 1.52
N MET A 193 -1.76 10.07 1.01
CA MET A 193 -1.84 8.61 0.93
C MET A 193 -1.47 8.12 -0.48
N THR A 194 -1.13 6.83 -0.60
CA THR A 194 -1.08 6.14 -1.90
C THR A 194 -2.48 6.05 -2.50
N VAL A 195 -2.57 5.70 -3.79
CA VAL A 195 -3.83 5.15 -4.29
C VAL A 195 -4.20 3.87 -3.52
N PRO A 196 -5.50 3.56 -3.34
CA PRO A 196 -5.91 2.27 -2.85
C PRO A 196 -5.47 1.15 -3.81
N ARG A 197 -5.06 0.01 -3.25
CA ARG A 197 -4.57 -1.15 -4.00
C ARG A 197 -5.24 -2.43 -3.56
N VAL A 198 -5.45 -3.36 -4.49
CA VAL A 198 -5.92 -4.71 -4.22
C VAL A 198 -4.72 -5.60 -3.94
N LEU A 199 -4.79 -6.36 -2.85
CA LEU A 199 -3.83 -7.41 -2.52
C LEU A 199 -4.33 -8.76 -3.02
N THR A 200 -3.46 -9.51 -3.68
CA THR A 200 -3.68 -10.93 -4.01
C THR A 200 -2.49 -11.76 -3.57
N LEU A 201 -2.72 -13.03 -3.23
CA LEU A 201 -1.67 -13.97 -2.89
C LEU A 201 -1.50 -14.94 -4.05
N ARG A 202 -0.32 -15.00 -4.65
CA ARG A 202 -0.07 -15.83 -5.84
C ARG A 202 1.11 -16.76 -5.65
N THR A 203 1.04 -17.93 -6.29
CA THR A 203 2.17 -18.88 -6.36
C THR A 203 3.21 -18.37 -7.34
N THR A 204 4.48 -18.34 -6.91
CA THR A 204 5.63 -18.02 -7.78
C THR A 204 6.71 -19.09 -7.64
N PRO A 205 7.74 -19.11 -8.52
CA PRO A 205 8.90 -19.99 -8.36
C PRO A 205 9.63 -19.85 -7.01
N ASP A 206 9.52 -18.69 -6.34
CA ASP A 206 10.13 -18.41 -5.03
C ASP A 206 9.18 -18.73 -3.86
N GLY A 207 8.03 -19.35 -4.14
CA GLY A 207 6.94 -19.60 -3.18
C GLY A 207 5.83 -18.55 -3.23
N LEU A 208 4.95 -18.55 -2.24
CA LEU A 208 3.82 -17.63 -2.19
C LEU A 208 4.29 -16.17 -2.04
N ARG A 209 3.71 -15.24 -2.79
CA ARG A 209 4.03 -13.81 -2.72
C ARG A 209 2.75 -12.96 -2.81
N LEU A 210 2.77 -11.83 -2.10
CA LEU A 210 1.76 -10.79 -2.31
C LEU A 210 2.01 -10.06 -3.62
N PHE A 211 0.93 -9.80 -4.34
CA PHE A 211 0.87 -8.94 -5.52
C PHE A 211 -0.09 -7.80 -5.23
N THR A 212 0.27 -6.59 -5.66
CA THR A 212 -0.48 -5.37 -5.37
C THR A 212 -0.76 -4.58 -6.64
N GLU A 213 -2.02 -4.32 -6.95
CA GLU A 213 -2.40 -3.55 -8.14
C GLU A 213 -3.36 -2.41 -7.75
N PRO A 214 -3.32 -1.24 -8.43
CA PRO A 214 -4.27 -0.16 -8.19
C PRO A 214 -5.72 -0.63 -8.34
N VAL A 215 -6.61 -0.12 -7.49
CA VAL A 215 -8.05 -0.40 -7.62
C VAL A 215 -8.59 -0.01 -9.00
N GLU A 216 -9.51 -0.81 -9.52
CA GLU A 216 -10.12 -0.64 -10.84
C GLU A 216 -10.91 0.67 -10.96
N GLU A 217 -11.45 1.18 -9.85
CA GLU A 217 -12.15 2.44 -9.73
C GLU A 217 -11.31 3.63 -10.23
N LEU A 218 -9.97 3.54 -10.18
CA LEU A 218 -9.07 4.54 -10.73
C LEU A 218 -9.30 4.77 -12.24
N LYS A 219 -9.72 3.73 -12.97
CA LYS A 219 -10.02 3.84 -14.41
C LYS A 219 -11.16 4.83 -14.69
N THR A 220 -12.03 5.09 -13.72
CA THR A 220 -13.09 6.11 -13.85
C THR A 220 -12.53 7.54 -13.95
N LEU A 221 -11.25 7.76 -13.63
CA LEU A 221 -10.59 9.05 -13.78
C LEU A 221 -9.93 9.23 -15.16
N ARG A 222 -9.77 8.17 -15.95
CA ARG A 222 -9.19 8.24 -17.30
C ARG A 222 -10.08 9.08 -18.20
N VAL A 223 -9.49 10.05 -18.90
CA VAL A 223 -10.20 10.96 -19.80
C VAL A 223 -9.76 10.76 -21.24
N ARG A 224 -8.51 11.07 -21.56
CA ARG A 224 -7.95 10.97 -22.91
C ARG A 224 -6.87 9.91 -22.93
N GLU A 225 -7.00 8.96 -23.85
CA GLU A 225 -6.00 7.93 -24.10
C GLU A 225 -5.09 8.32 -25.26
N HIS A 226 -3.80 8.06 -25.08
CA HIS A 226 -2.79 8.14 -26.11
C HIS A 226 -2.07 6.80 -26.16
N ARG A 227 -2.14 6.09 -27.29
CA ARG A 227 -1.56 4.75 -27.45
C ARG A 227 -0.54 4.72 -28.57
N ARG A 228 0.56 4.01 -28.35
CA ARG A 228 1.55 3.62 -29.35
C ARG A 228 1.94 2.17 -29.13
N ALA A 229 2.43 1.52 -30.18
CA ALA A 229 2.87 0.14 -30.16
C ALA A 229 4.07 -0.02 -31.08
N ASP A 230 4.80 -1.11 -30.88
CA ASP A 230 5.92 -1.52 -31.72
C ASP A 230 7.00 -0.43 -31.91
N LEU A 231 7.30 0.32 -30.85
CA LEU A 231 8.33 1.36 -30.89
C LEU A 231 9.71 0.74 -30.69
N ALA A 232 10.62 0.95 -31.65
CA ALA A 232 12.03 0.62 -31.47
C ALA A 232 12.68 1.61 -30.50
N LEU A 233 13.33 1.08 -29.46
CA LEU A 233 14.01 1.87 -28.44
C LEU A 233 15.51 1.72 -28.56
N ASN A 234 16.21 2.84 -28.44
CA ASN A 234 17.67 2.95 -28.39
C ASN A 234 18.05 4.19 -27.56
N GLU A 235 19.30 4.61 -27.63
CA GLU A 235 19.84 5.71 -26.83
C GLU A 235 19.23 7.08 -27.17
N SER A 236 18.59 7.22 -28.34
CA SER A 236 17.79 8.39 -28.69
C SER A 236 16.38 8.23 -28.13
N PRO A 237 15.97 8.99 -27.10
CA PRO A 237 14.67 8.81 -26.47
C PRO A 237 13.52 9.08 -27.44
N VAL A 238 12.53 8.18 -27.47
CA VAL A 238 11.30 8.34 -28.24
C VAL A 238 10.32 9.15 -27.40
N LYS A 239 10.16 10.44 -27.73
CA LYS A 239 9.19 11.31 -27.07
C LYS A 239 7.75 10.86 -27.35
N PHE A 240 6.96 10.72 -26.30
CA PHE A 240 5.56 10.35 -26.38
C PHE A 240 4.70 11.61 -26.58
N ALA A 241 4.60 12.03 -27.84
CA ALA A 241 3.94 13.29 -28.22
C ALA A 241 2.41 13.25 -28.07
N GLY A 242 1.81 14.43 -27.85
CA GLY A 242 0.36 14.63 -27.83
C GLY A 242 -0.28 14.58 -26.44
N VAL A 243 0.48 14.23 -25.41
CA VAL A 243 0.04 14.23 -24.02
C VAL A 243 0.10 15.65 -23.46
N SER A 244 -1.00 16.10 -22.86
CA SER A 244 -1.08 17.40 -22.19
C SER A 244 -1.62 17.21 -20.78
N GLY A 245 -0.82 17.45 -19.74
CA GLY A 245 -1.28 17.33 -18.36
C GLY A 245 -0.16 17.10 -17.35
N GLU A 246 -0.58 16.76 -16.13
CA GLU A 246 0.31 16.44 -15.00
C GLU A 246 -0.08 15.13 -14.31
N LEU A 247 -1.28 14.61 -14.61
CA LEU A 247 -1.88 13.44 -13.97
C LEU A 247 -2.00 12.33 -14.99
N PHE A 248 -1.31 11.22 -14.77
CA PHE A 248 -1.24 10.12 -15.74
C PHE A 248 -1.45 8.76 -15.09
N ASP A 249 -2.12 7.87 -15.82
CA ASP A 249 -2.03 6.42 -15.65
C ASP A 249 -1.34 5.90 -16.91
N ILE A 250 -0.16 5.31 -16.78
CA ILE A 250 0.67 4.86 -17.89
C ILE A 250 0.78 3.34 -17.79
N GLU A 251 0.41 2.62 -18.83
CA GLU A 251 0.67 1.17 -18.96
C GLU A 251 1.64 0.94 -20.10
N ALA A 252 2.69 0.15 -19.86
CA ALA A 252 3.69 -0.17 -20.87
C ALA A 252 4.18 -1.62 -20.75
N VAL A 253 4.34 -2.26 -21.91
CA VAL A 253 5.00 -3.56 -22.04
C VAL A 253 6.30 -3.36 -22.79
N LEU A 254 7.42 -3.59 -22.13
CA LEU A 254 8.76 -3.39 -22.65
C LEU A 254 9.44 -4.74 -22.85
N GLU A 255 9.83 -5.04 -24.07
CA GLU A 255 10.64 -6.20 -24.43
C GLU A 255 12.11 -5.79 -24.43
N LEU A 256 12.92 -6.49 -23.62
CA LEU A 256 14.26 -6.03 -23.25
C LEU A 256 15.27 -6.05 -24.42
N GLY A 257 15.10 -6.99 -25.36
CA GLY A 257 16.03 -7.18 -26.46
C GLY A 257 17.47 -7.41 -25.97
N GLY A 258 18.41 -6.63 -26.49
CA GLY A 258 19.82 -6.63 -26.08
C GLY A 258 20.23 -5.42 -25.25
N ALA A 259 19.28 -4.62 -24.75
CA ALA A 259 19.57 -3.41 -24.00
C ALA A 259 20.07 -3.72 -22.58
N ALA A 260 21.02 -2.92 -22.09
CA ALA A 260 21.46 -2.95 -20.70
C ALA A 260 20.41 -2.34 -19.77
N THR A 261 19.76 -1.25 -20.20
CA THR A 261 18.58 -0.70 -19.54
C THR A 261 17.48 -0.35 -20.52
N VAL A 262 16.24 -0.41 -20.07
CA VAL A 262 15.05 0.05 -20.81
C VAL A 262 14.08 0.72 -19.84
N GLY A 263 13.44 1.82 -20.25
CA GLY A 263 12.64 2.59 -19.31
C GLY A 263 11.80 3.70 -19.92
N ILE A 264 11.16 4.43 -19.02
CA ILE A 264 10.29 5.57 -19.26
C ILE A 264 10.77 6.73 -18.38
N ASP A 265 11.06 7.86 -19.01
CA ASP A 265 11.22 9.14 -18.33
C ASP A 265 9.85 9.82 -18.27
N VAL A 266 9.45 10.29 -17.08
CA VAL A 266 8.20 11.02 -16.87
C VAL A 266 8.40 12.10 -15.81
N ARG A 267 8.00 13.34 -16.09
CA ARG A 267 8.14 14.48 -15.17
C ARG A 267 9.57 14.67 -14.63
N GLY A 268 10.57 14.41 -15.48
CA GLY A 268 12.00 14.48 -15.13
C GLY A 268 12.50 13.34 -14.25
N GLN A 269 11.66 12.34 -13.97
CA GLN A 269 12.03 11.14 -13.23
C GLN A 269 12.24 9.96 -14.19
N ARG A 270 13.38 9.30 -14.04
CA ARG A 270 13.74 8.11 -14.81
C ARG A 270 13.28 6.84 -14.10
N ILE A 271 12.46 6.05 -14.78
CA ILE A 271 11.97 4.74 -14.31
C ILE A 271 12.48 3.70 -15.30
N GLU A 272 13.44 2.88 -14.87
CA GLU A 272 14.11 1.95 -15.79
C GLU A 272 14.40 0.60 -15.16
N PHE A 273 14.42 -0.42 -15.99
CA PHE A 273 14.87 -1.75 -15.63
C PHE A 273 16.33 -1.94 -16.05
N ALA A 274 17.16 -2.45 -15.15
CA ALA A 274 18.55 -2.77 -15.38
C ALA A 274 18.72 -4.30 -15.53
N ALA A 275 19.05 -4.75 -16.75
CA ALA A 275 19.13 -6.18 -17.08
C ALA A 275 20.26 -6.90 -16.34
N ALA A 276 21.39 -6.22 -16.12
CA ALA A 276 22.57 -6.82 -15.48
C ALA A 276 22.31 -7.24 -14.02
N THR A 277 21.44 -6.52 -13.31
CA THR A 277 21.11 -6.80 -11.90
C THR A 277 19.69 -7.34 -11.71
N SER A 278 18.87 -7.36 -12.75
CA SER A 278 17.43 -7.68 -12.68
C SER A 278 16.70 -6.79 -11.67
N GLU A 279 16.95 -5.48 -11.76
CA GLU A 279 16.38 -4.49 -10.85
C GLU A 279 15.55 -3.45 -11.62
N LEU A 280 14.35 -3.18 -11.12
CA LEU A 280 13.61 -1.97 -11.45
C LEU A 280 14.11 -0.81 -10.59
N ILE A 281 14.39 0.33 -11.22
CA ILE A 281 14.91 1.53 -10.60
C ILE A 281 13.89 2.65 -10.82
N ALA A 282 13.45 3.29 -9.72
CA ALA A 282 12.53 4.41 -9.77
C ALA A 282 12.83 5.38 -8.62
N LEU A 283 12.99 6.67 -8.92
CA LEU A 283 13.24 7.73 -7.95
C LEU A 283 14.37 7.40 -6.94
N GLY A 284 15.49 6.88 -7.45
CA GLY A 284 16.67 6.53 -6.65
C GLY A 284 16.51 5.27 -5.78
N ARG A 285 15.39 4.54 -5.92
CA ARG A 285 15.13 3.27 -5.23
C ARG A 285 15.24 2.11 -6.21
N LYS A 286 15.44 0.91 -5.68
CA LYS A 286 15.62 -0.32 -6.45
C LYS A 286 14.71 -1.42 -5.94
N ALA A 287 14.22 -2.26 -6.85
CA ALA A 287 13.42 -3.44 -6.54
C ALA A 287 13.88 -4.62 -7.42
N PRO A 288 14.03 -5.84 -6.88
CA PRO A 288 14.25 -7.02 -7.70
C PRO A 288 13.01 -7.29 -8.56
N LEU A 289 13.21 -7.45 -9.87
CA LEU A 289 12.14 -7.74 -10.83
C LEU A 289 12.64 -8.78 -11.83
N GLN A 290 11.94 -9.90 -11.94
CA GLN A 290 12.26 -10.93 -12.95
C GLN A 290 11.44 -10.65 -14.21
N PRO A 291 12.07 -10.55 -15.39
CA PRO A 291 11.32 -10.46 -16.64
C PRO A 291 10.52 -11.74 -16.90
N GLU A 292 9.33 -11.59 -17.48
CA GLU A 292 8.46 -12.68 -17.90
C GLU A 292 8.50 -12.76 -19.42
N ASP A 293 8.97 -13.88 -19.96
CA ASP A 293 9.16 -14.08 -21.41
C ASP A 293 9.97 -12.96 -22.10
N GLY A 294 11.02 -12.49 -21.42
CA GLY A 294 11.88 -11.41 -21.91
C GLY A 294 11.25 -10.02 -21.89
N ARG A 295 10.14 -9.87 -21.15
CA ARG A 295 9.38 -8.62 -21.02
C ARG A 295 9.22 -8.19 -19.58
N ILE A 296 9.01 -6.90 -19.41
CA ILE A 296 8.48 -6.33 -18.19
C ILE A 296 7.21 -5.56 -18.52
N GLU A 297 6.25 -5.62 -17.61
CA GLU A 297 5.05 -4.79 -17.66
C GLU A 297 5.16 -3.74 -16.57
N LEU A 298 4.86 -2.49 -16.90
CA LEU A 298 4.86 -1.35 -15.99
C LEU A 298 3.49 -0.68 -16.03
N ARG A 299 2.92 -0.42 -14.86
CA ARG A 299 1.86 0.56 -14.65
C ARG A 299 2.39 1.67 -13.76
N ILE A 300 2.40 2.90 -14.26
CA ILE A 300 2.96 4.07 -13.58
C ILE A 300 1.84 5.08 -13.38
N LEU A 301 1.52 5.38 -12.12
CA LEU A 301 0.60 6.44 -11.75
C LEU A 301 1.41 7.69 -11.40
N VAL A 302 1.08 8.78 -12.06
CA VAL A 302 1.73 10.08 -11.84
C VAL A 302 0.67 11.05 -11.34
N ASP A 303 0.89 11.58 -10.15
CA ASP A 303 0.17 12.74 -9.62
C ASP A 303 1.14 13.92 -9.54
N ARG A 304 0.66 15.09 -9.12
CA ARG A 304 1.43 16.32 -9.02
C ARG A 304 2.72 16.15 -8.21
N THR A 305 2.69 15.33 -7.18
CA THR A 305 3.76 15.24 -6.17
C THR A 305 4.12 13.81 -5.81
N SER A 306 3.71 12.84 -6.61
CA SER A 306 4.00 11.43 -6.38
C SER A 306 4.03 10.63 -7.67
N ILE A 307 4.85 9.58 -7.66
CA ILE A 307 4.85 8.53 -8.66
C ILE A 307 4.70 7.19 -7.94
N GLU A 308 3.76 6.37 -8.40
CA GLU A 308 3.59 5.00 -7.96
C GLU A 308 3.80 4.05 -9.14
N VAL A 309 4.79 3.16 -9.04
CA VAL A 309 5.13 2.18 -10.08
C VAL A 309 4.72 0.79 -9.63
N PHE A 310 3.99 0.08 -10.48
CA PHE A 310 3.60 -1.32 -10.32
C PHE A 310 4.17 -2.11 -11.48
N ALA A 311 4.86 -3.21 -11.21
CA ALA A 311 5.49 -4.02 -12.25
C ALA A 311 5.01 -5.47 -12.24
N ASN A 312 4.91 -6.06 -13.43
CA ASN A 312 4.48 -7.45 -13.70
C ASN A 312 3.22 -7.85 -12.91
N GLY A 313 2.09 -7.21 -13.24
CA GLY A 313 0.82 -7.48 -12.57
C GLY A 313 0.83 -7.24 -11.06
N GLY A 314 1.68 -6.33 -10.57
CA GLY A 314 1.76 -5.96 -9.17
C GLY A 314 2.75 -6.76 -8.32
N ARG A 315 3.64 -7.55 -8.94
CA ARG A 315 4.71 -8.29 -8.22
C ARG A 315 5.64 -7.37 -7.44
N VAL A 316 5.88 -6.18 -7.97
CA VAL A 316 6.67 -5.11 -7.37
C VAL A 316 5.83 -3.85 -7.34
N GLN A 317 5.89 -3.13 -6.23
CA GLN A 317 5.29 -1.83 -6.06
C GLN A 317 6.28 -0.84 -5.44
N MET A 318 6.29 0.38 -5.98
CA MET A 318 7.18 1.47 -5.57
C MET A 318 6.40 2.78 -5.53
N ALA A 319 6.03 3.23 -4.34
CA ALA A 319 5.45 4.54 -4.12
C ALA A 319 6.50 5.53 -3.61
N SER A 320 6.60 6.70 -4.26
CA SER A 320 7.52 7.76 -3.85
C SER A 320 6.89 9.15 -4.08
N CYS A 321 7.01 10.02 -3.08
CA CYS A 321 6.74 11.44 -3.25
C CYS A 321 7.92 12.10 -3.98
N PHE A 322 7.64 13.12 -4.77
CA PHE A 322 8.65 13.98 -5.38
C PHE A 322 8.13 15.39 -5.55
N LEU A 323 9.03 16.35 -5.68
CA LEU A 323 8.70 17.70 -6.10
C LEU A 323 9.00 17.82 -7.59
N PRO A 324 7.99 18.00 -8.45
CA PRO A 324 8.24 18.12 -9.87
C PRO A 324 8.90 19.46 -10.21
N ASP A 325 9.71 19.46 -11.27
CA ASP A 325 10.05 20.68 -11.99
C ASP A 325 8.98 20.93 -13.05
N ASP A 326 8.30 22.08 -12.99
CA ASP A 326 7.23 22.42 -13.93
C ASP A 326 7.67 22.60 -15.38
N SER A 327 8.98 22.75 -15.62
CA SER A 327 9.57 22.70 -16.96
C SER A 327 9.64 21.27 -17.52
N GLN A 328 9.62 20.25 -16.66
CA GLN A 328 9.70 18.84 -17.03
C GLN A 328 8.29 18.26 -17.21
N ARG A 329 7.80 18.29 -18.45
CA ARG A 329 6.46 17.79 -18.82
C ARG A 329 6.47 16.63 -19.81
N ASP A 330 7.66 16.28 -20.30
CA ASP A 330 7.81 15.24 -21.30
C ASP A 330 7.63 13.83 -20.69
N ILE A 331 7.10 12.94 -21.53
CA ILE A 331 7.17 11.49 -21.36
C ILE A 331 8.02 10.96 -22.51
N ALA A 332 9.03 10.15 -22.21
CA ALA A 332 9.90 9.58 -23.22
C ALA A 332 10.26 8.13 -22.89
N LEU A 333 10.41 7.30 -23.90
CA LEU A 333 10.87 5.92 -23.76
C LEU A 333 12.30 5.79 -24.28
N HIS A 334 13.11 4.98 -23.63
CA HIS A 334 14.52 4.85 -24.00
C HIS A 334 15.04 3.42 -23.77
N ALA A 335 16.16 3.11 -24.42
CA ALA A 335 16.98 1.94 -24.12
C ALA A 335 18.46 2.33 -24.18
N THR A 336 19.30 1.79 -23.30
CA THR A 336 20.75 2.08 -23.29
C THR A 336 21.58 0.81 -23.38
N GLY A 337 22.79 0.90 -23.93
CA GLY A 337 23.68 -0.26 -24.05
C GLY A 337 23.17 -1.37 -24.98
N GLY A 338 22.25 -1.04 -25.90
CA GLY A 338 21.65 -1.97 -26.84
C GLY A 338 20.32 -1.46 -27.38
N THR A 339 19.50 -2.36 -27.92
CA THR A 339 18.16 -2.04 -28.42
C THR A 339 17.11 -2.84 -27.68
N ALA A 340 15.95 -2.21 -27.48
CA ALA A 340 14.77 -2.79 -26.87
C ALA A 340 13.54 -2.40 -27.70
N LYS A 341 12.37 -2.89 -27.30
CA LYS A 341 11.11 -2.57 -27.97
C LYS A 341 10.02 -2.25 -26.95
N ALA A 342 9.32 -1.14 -27.13
CA ALA A 342 8.05 -0.92 -26.46
C ALA A 342 6.97 -1.65 -27.27
N VAL A 343 6.53 -2.81 -26.79
CA VAL A 343 5.49 -3.62 -27.45
C VAL A 343 4.18 -2.85 -27.45
N SER A 344 3.82 -2.27 -26.30
CA SER A 344 2.69 -1.35 -26.19
C SER A 344 2.96 -0.31 -25.13
N VAL A 345 2.42 0.90 -25.34
CA VAL A 345 2.42 2.00 -24.38
C VAL A 345 1.10 2.73 -24.50
N ALA A 346 0.40 2.87 -23.39
CA ALA A 346 -0.81 3.66 -23.27
C ALA A 346 -0.64 4.67 -22.14
N VAL A 347 -0.96 5.92 -22.42
CA VAL A 347 -0.97 7.02 -21.45
C VAL A 347 -2.38 7.56 -21.39
N TRP A 348 -3.00 7.48 -20.22
CA TRP A 348 -4.28 8.13 -19.95
C TRP A 348 -4.04 9.42 -19.15
N GLU A 349 -4.56 10.54 -19.66
CA GLU A 349 -4.73 11.77 -18.88
C GLU A 349 -5.84 11.54 -17.84
N LEU A 350 -5.56 11.87 -16.58
CA LEU A 350 -6.51 11.71 -15.48
C LEU A 350 -7.18 13.03 -15.10
N ARG A 351 -8.47 12.97 -14.74
CA ARG A 351 -9.16 14.09 -14.09
C ARG A 351 -8.93 14.10 -12.58
N SER A 352 -9.01 15.29 -12.00
CA SER A 352 -9.02 15.47 -10.55
C SER A 352 -10.20 14.76 -9.87
N ILE A 353 -9.95 14.19 -8.69
CA ILE A 353 -11.02 13.72 -7.78
C ILE A 353 -11.70 14.87 -7.04
N TRP A 354 -11.02 16.02 -6.90
CA TRP A 354 -11.57 17.24 -6.33
C TRP A 354 -12.44 17.95 -7.36
N ARG A 355 -13.63 18.41 -6.95
CA ARG A 355 -14.52 19.16 -7.84
C ARG A 355 -13.99 20.58 -7.99
N ALA A 356 -14.22 21.20 -9.14
CA ALA A 356 -13.75 22.56 -9.42
C ALA A 356 -14.20 23.61 -8.36
N GLY A 357 -15.35 23.39 -7.72
CA GLY A 357 -15.83 24.25 -6.63
C GLY A 357 -15.08 24.10 -5.30
N ASP A 358 -14.46 22.96 -5.04
CA ASP A 358 -13.72 22.68 -3.79
C ASP A 358 -12.38 23.42 -3.75
N LEU A 359 -11.82 23.76 -4.91
CA LEU A 359 -10.56 24.47 -5.07
C LEU A 359 -10.71 26.00 -4.91
N ALA A 360 -11.91 26.54 -5.14
CA ALA A 360 -12.18 27.98 -5.09
C ALA A 360 -12.38 28.53 -3.66
N SER A 361 -12.70 27.67 -2.68
CA SER A 361 -12.93 28.06 -1.29
C SER A 361 -11.66 28.14 -0.42
N GLY A 362 -10.50 27.75 -0.96
CA GLY A 362 -9.22 27.78 -0.25
C GLY A 362 -8.50 29.13 -0.27
N GLY A 363 -9.07 30.16 -0.89
CA GLY A 363 -8.48 31.50 -0.94
C GLY A 363 -8.91 32.38 0.22
N ARG A 364 -8.10 32.44 1.28
CA ARG A 364 -7.82 33.66 2.05
C ARG A 364 -6.40 33.64 2.60
#